data_AF-A0A645E0D6-F1
#
_entry.id   AF-A0A645E0D6-F1
#
_cell.length_a   1.000
_cell.length_b   1.000
_cell.length_c   1.000
_cell.angle_alpha   90.00
_cell.angle_beta   90.00
_cell.angle_gamma   90.00
#
_symmetry.space_group_name_H-M   'P 1'
#
loop_
_entity.id
_entity.type
_entity.pdbx_description
1 polymer ?
#
loop_
_entity_poly.entity_id
_entity_poly.type
_entity_poly.pdbx_seq_one_letter_code
_entity_poly.pdbx_strand_id
1 'polypeptide(L)' 'MPSGAAHDAMIMAELCSMGMIFVRSRDGLSHCPEEFSSKEDIGLGAELLLHSIIKVANGFVDEE' A
#
# COMPACT_ATOMS: atom_id res chain seq x y z
N MET A 1 6.56 -7.98 3.87
CA MET A 1 7.22 -7.18 4.91
C MET A 1 6.14 -6.71 5.88
N PRO A 2 6.29 -6.88 7.20
CA PRO A 2 5.36 -6.29 8.18
C PRO A 2 5.59 -4.78 8.29
N SER A 3 4.52 -3.99 8.45
CA SER A 3 4.67 -2.57 8.79
C SER A 3 5.15 -2.42 10.22
N GLY A 4 6.13 -1.52 10.43
CA GLY A 4 6.55 -1.11 11.77
C GLY A 4 5.70 0.00 12.38
N ALA A 5 4.84 0.65 11.58
CA ALA A 5 3.98 1.75 12.00
C ALA A 5 2.50 1.33 12.07
N ALA A 6 1.72 2.03 12.89
CA ALA A 6 0.29 1.84 12.96
C ALA A 6 -0.42 2.48 11.77
N HIS A 7 -1.42 1.79 11.21
CA HIS A 7 -2.28 2.28 10.14
C HIS A 7 -3.73 1.86 10.40
N ASP A 8 -4.71 2.61 9.87
CA ASP A 8 -6.13 2.27 10.02
C ASP A 8 -6.45 0.87 9.47
N ALA A 9 -5.71 0.42 8.45
CA ALA A 9 -5.82 -0.91 7.88
C ALA A 9 -5.63 -2.03 8.92
N MET A 10 -4.87 -1.79 9.99
CA MET A 10 -4.69 -2.76 11.08
C MET A 10 -5.99 -3.00 11.84
N ILE A 11 -6.75 -1.94 12.11
CA ILE A 11 -8.03 -2.03 12.80
C ILE A 11 -9.11 -2.56 11.85
N MET A 12 -9.12 -2.08 10.61
CA MET A 12 -10.06 -2.54 9.59
C MET A 12 -9.90 -4.03 9.25
N ALA A 13 -8.71 -4.59 9.41
CA ALA A 13 -8.44 -6.01 9.18
C ALA A 13 -9.23 -6.94 10.12
N GLU A 14 -9.77 -6.44 11.24
CA GLU A 14 -10.66 -7.21 12.12
C GLU A 14 -12.07 -7.37 11.53
N LEU A 15 -12.45 -6.53 10.56
CA LEU A 15 -13.81 -6.46 10.00
C LEU A 15 -13.91 -7.01 8.58
N CYS A 16 -12.84 -6.91 7.80
CA CYS A 16 -12.80 -7.37 6.42
C CYS A 16 -11.37 -7.71 5.97
N SER A 17 -11.24 -8.39 4.84
CA SER A 17 -9.93 -8.66 4.23
C SER A 17 -9.25 -7.34 3.86
N MET A 18 -8.09 -7.09 4.47
CA MET A 18 -7.32 -5.86 4.27
C MET A 18 -5.88 -6.14 3.85
N GLY A 19 -5.33 -5.23 3.06
CA GLY A 19 -3.93 -5.23 2.63
C GLY A 19 -3.42 -3.80 2.49
N MET A 20 -2.09 -3.64 2.47
CA MET A 20 -1.43 -2.36 2.28
C MET A 20 -0.39 -2.46 1.16
N ILE A 21 -0.21 -1.37 0.42
CA ILE A 21 0.85 -1.21 -0.58
C ILE A 21 1.81 -0.14 -0.07
N PHE A 22 3.09 -0.47 0.02
CA PHE A 22 4.14 0.46 0.43
C PHE A 22 4.96 0.92 -0.77
N VAL A 23 5.32 2.19 -0.76
CA VAL A 23 6.30 2.78 -1.69
C VAL A 23 7.57 3.15 -0.93
N ARG A 24 8.67 3.36 -1.65
CA ARG A 24 9.94 3.72 -1.03
C ARG A 24 9.93 5.18 -0.57
N SER A 25 10.25 5.40 0.70
CA SER A 25 10.66 6.70 1.23
C SER A 25 12.19 6.78 1.23
N ARG A 26 12.74 7.89 0.73
CA ARG A 26 14.19 8.12 0.70
C ARG A 26 14.76 8.08 2.13
N ASP A 27 15.78 7.25 2.31
CA ASP A 27 16.45 7.00 3.60
C ASP A 27 15.52 6.50 4.72
N GLY A 28 14.31 6.04 4.38
CA GLY A 28 13.31 5.58 5.35
C GLY A 28 12.76 6.69 6.25
N LEU A 29 12.96 7.97 5.88
CA LEU A 29 12.49 9.10 6.67
C LEU A 29 10.97 9.23 6.58
N SER A 30 10.35 9.57 7.71
CA SER A 30 8.96 9.96 7.79
C SER A 30 8.71 10.91 8.96
N HIS A 31 7.62 11.68 8.92
CA HIS A 31 7.26 12.72 9.90
C HIS A 31 8.31 13.83 10.05
N CYS A 32 9.00 14.16 8.96
CA CYS A 32 9.94 15.28 8.90
C CYS A 32 9.84 16.01 7.55
N PRO A 33 10.29 17.28 7.45
CA PRO A 33 10.24 18.05 6.21
C PRO A 33 11.00 17.42 5.03
N GLU A 34 12.01 16.59 5.33
CA GLU A 34 12.86 15.90 4.35
C GLU A 34 12.22 14.60 3.81
N GLU A 35 11.10 14.16 4.38
CA GLU A 35 10.32 13.01 3.92
C GLU A 35 10.04 13.16 2.42
N PHE A 36 10.43 12.14 1.64
CA PHE A 36 10.36 12.21 0.20
C PHE A 36 10.21 10.84 -0.43
N SER A 37 9.27 10.73 -1.35
CA SER A 37 9.13 9.60 -2.27
C SER A 37 9.24 10.10 -3.70
N SER A 38 9.94 9.37 -4.55
CA SER A 38 10.13 9.77 -5.95
C SER A 38 8.81 9.72 -6.72
N LYS A 39 8.69 10.52 -7.79
CA LYS A 39 7.51 10.46 -8.68
C LYS A 39 7.32 9.07 -9.29
N GLU A 40 8.41 8.36 -9.54
CA GLU A 40 8.39 7.00 -10.08
C GLU A 40 7.81 6.01 -9.06
N ASP A 41 8.28 6.04 -7.81
CA ASP A 41 7.76 5.17 -6.76
C ASP A 41 6.28 5.46 -6.46
N ILE A 42 5.90 6.75 -6.44
CA ILE A 42 4.50 7.17 -6.27
C ILE A 42 3.64 6.65 -7.44
N GLY A 43 4.13 6.79 -8.68
CA GLY A 43 3.43 6.32 -9.87
C GLY A 43 3.20 4.81 -9.86
N LEU A 44 4.24 4.04 -9.57
CA LEU A 44 4.16 2.58 -9.45
C LEU A 44 3.20 2.15 -8.32
N GLY A 45 3.25 2.83 -7.17
CA GLY A 45 2.34 2.57 -6.06
C GLY A 45 0.87 2.82 -6.42
N ALA A 46 0.59 3.91 -7.14
CA ALA A 46 -0.74 4.24 -7.60
C ALA A 46 -1.26 3.25 -8.67
N GLU A 47 -0.42 2.84 -9.62
CA GLU A 47 -0.76 1.84 -10.63
C GLU A 47 -1.06 0.48 -9.99
N LEU A 48 -0.23 0.03 -9.06
CA LEU A 48 -0.47 -1.21 -8.33
C LEU A 48 -1.76 -1.17 -7.52
N LEU A 49 -2.06 -0.03 -6.88
CA LEU A 49 -3.31 0.16 -6.16
C LEU A 49 -4.52 0.06 -7.10
N LEU A 50 -4.46 0.71 -8.26
CA LEU A 50 -5.52 0.63 -9.28
C LEU A 50 -5.78 -0.81 -9.71
N HIS A 51 -4.74 -1.55 -10.11
CA HIS A 51 -4.88 -2.94 -10.53
C HIS A 51 -5.39 -3.84 -9.40
N SER A 52 -4.93 -3.62 -8.17
CA SER A 52 -5.38 -4.36 -6.99
C SER A 52 -6.87 -4.14 -6.72
N ILE A 53 -7.34 -2.89 -6.79
CA ILE A 53 -8.76 -2.56 -6.61
C ILE A 53 -9.62 -3.21 -7.70
N ILE A 54 -9.19 -3.15 -8.96
CA ILE A 54 -9.90 -3.80 -10.08
C ILE A 54 -10.01 -5.30 -9.83
N LYS A 55 -8.92 -5.96 -9.41
CA LYS A 55 -8.91 -7.39 -9.12
C LYS A 55 -9.87 -7.74 -7.96
N VAL A 56 -9.85 -6.96 -6.88
CA VAL A 56 -10.76 -7.16 -5.74
C VAL A 56 -12.23 -6.95 -6.16
N ALA A 57 -12.50 -5.90 -6.95
CA ALA A 57 -13.85 -5.56 -7.39
C ALA A 57 -14.46 -6.60 -8.33
N ASN A 58 -13.64 -7.23 -9.18
CA ASN A 58 -14.08 -8.28 -10.09
C ASN A 58 -14.18 -9.68 -9.44
N GLY A 59 -13.88 -9.77 -8.13
CA GLY A 59 -13.72 -11.03 -7.43
C GLY A 59 -12.33 -11.62 -7.66
N PHE A 60 -11.73 -12.17 -6.61
CA PHE A 60 -10.49 -12.93 -6.73
C PHE A 60 -10.75 -14.14 -7.64
N VAL A 61 -10.25 -14.08 -8.87
CA VAL A 61 -9.99 -15.30 -9.63
C VAL A 61 -8.61 -15.75 -9.16
N ASP A 62 -8.57 -16.78 -8.32
CA ASP A 62 -7.34 -17.52 -8.09
C ASP A 62 -7.02 -18.22 -9.42
N GLU A 63 -6.03 -17.70 -10.15
CA GLU A 63 -5.40 -18.50 -11.20
C GLU A 63 -4.50 -19.51 -10.48
N GLU A 64 -4.92 -20.79 -10.52
CA GLU A 64 -4.06 -21.94 -10.19
C GLU A 64 -2.82 -22.02 -11.09
#